data_AF-A0A9P6YSC8-F1
#
_entry.id   AF-A0A9P6YSC8-F1
#
_cell.length_a   1.000
_cell.length_b   1.000
_cell.length_c   1.000
_cell.angle_alpha   90.00
_cell.angle_beta   90.00
_cell.angle_gamma   90.00
#
_symmetry.space_group_name_H-M   'P 1'
#
loop_
_entity.id
_entity.type
_entity.pdbx_description
1 polymer ?
#
loop_
_entity_poly.entity_id
_entity_poly.type
_entity_poly.pdbx_seq_one_letter_code
_entity_poly.pdbx_strand_id
1 'polypeptide(L)'
;MGFNMTKQLKEYREVAVEGAQRRKQPSDSRVLSAIAQLEYEKQNVVMKDVKTDEHFEFVDDEVVMACRKMQNLSTRDITQDEAEDKIAEIKLKTAISDIKTVTKIVTDMLPHLLYNSQSLNHREGEAYLIIELLKVFFTNCLVSKLIGMKYDWLTYHLLPHPNHPMNQTVLPDFVMFVEPLSAIMFELLFVEVKRRGNKSNGNSESDLVKLGKEMQIALNKLMFQGVVDPEVVAYLLKMDLRFNGQYRMIEISKFYISMKSVDDLMVLPSILEKLAQVKKIIQSTMKKLYESIEDEEKKDDFSQYTRMACGLPVQVKNNK
;
A
#
# COMPACT_ATOMS: atom_id res chain seq x y z
N MET A 1 22.43 -48.86 -17.14
CA MET A 1 21.74 -48.14 -16.05
C MET A 1 20.63 -47.31 -16.67
N GLY A 2 19.37 -47.74 -16.52
CA GLY A 2 18.23 -47.06 -17.11
C GLY A 2 17.83 -45.84 -16.28
N PHE A 3 17.70 -44.69 -16.94
CA PHE A 3 17.28 -43.42 -16.35
C PHE A 3 15.80 -43.52 -15.92
N ASN A 4 15.54 -43.68 -14.62
CA ASN A 4 14.17 -43.81 -14.11
C ASN A 4 13.53 -42.43 -13.97
N MET A 5 12.97 -41.97 -15.08
CA MET A 5 12.31 -40.67 -15.25
C MET A 5 11.15 -40.46 -14.25
N THR A 6 10.48 -41.54 -13.83
CA THR A 6 9.41 -41.47 -12.82
C THR A 6 9.93 -41.11 -11.44
N LYS A 7 11.12 -41.61 -11.07
CA LYS A 7 11.77 -41.26 -9.80
C LYS A 7 12.18 -39.78 -9.79
N GLN A 8 12.79 -39.30 -10.88
CA GLN A 8 13.19 -37.89 -10.99
C GLN A 8 12.00 -36.92 -11.00
N LEU A 9 10.90 -37.27 -11.67
CA LEU A 9 9.69 -36.44 -11.66
C LEU A 9 9.05 -36.39 -10.27
N LYS A 10 9.16 -37.47 -9.49
CA LYS A 10 8.66 -37.51 -8.11
C LYS A 10 9.52 -36.67 -7.17
N GLU A 11 10.84 -36.78 -7.28
CA GLU A 11 11.80 -35.93 -6.54
C GLU A 11 11.62 -34.45 -6.90
N TYR A 12 11.49 -34.12 -8.19
CA TYR A 12 11.22 -32.75 -8.63
C TYR A 12 9.89 -32.22 -8.07
N ARG A 13 8.84 -33.05 -8.08
CA ARG A 13 7.53 -32.69 -7.52
C ARG A 13 7.61 -32.48 -6.01
N GLU A 14 8.33 -33.32 -5.28
CA GLU A 14 8.54 -33.17 -3.84
C GLU A 14 9.29 -31.87 -3.53
N VAL A 15 10.39 -31.58 -4.23
CA VAL A 15 11.14 -30.32 -4.09
C VAL A 15 10.29 -29.11 -4.46
N ALA A 16 9.47 -29.19 -5.51
CA ALA A 16 8.57 -28.11 -5.93
C ALA A 16 7.45 -27.86 -4.90
N VAL A 17 6.87 -28.92 -4.33
CA VAL A 17 5.82 -28.86 -3.30
C VAL A 17 6.39 -28.36 -1.99
N GLU A 18 7.56 -28.84 -1.58
CA GLU A 18 8.24 -28.40 -0.36
C GLU A 18 8.68 -26.93 -0.48
N GLY A 19 9.21 -26.53 -1.65
CA GLY A 19 9.48 -25.12 -1.97
C GLY A 19 8.21 -24.26 -1.92
N ALA A 20 7.08 -24.75 -2.43
CA ALA A 20 5.79 -24.06 -2.35
C ALA A 20 5.25 -23.98 -0.91
N GLN A 21 5.46 -25.01 -0.09
CA GLN A 21 5.07 -25.02 1.32
C GLN A 21 5.94 -24.10 2.17
N ARG A 22 7.26 -24.04 1.92
CA ARG A 22 8.16 -23.05 2.55
C ARG A 22 7.79 -21.61 2.18
N ARG A 23 7.35 -21.38 0.94
CA ARG A 23 6.79 -20.08 0.49
C ARG A 23 5.43 -19.73 1.11
N LYS A 24 4.70 -20.71 1.66
CA LYS A 24 3.43 -20.51 2.38
C LYS A 24 3.58 -20.13 3.85
N GLN A 25 4.78 -20.23 4.43
CA GLN A 25 5.05 -19.76 5.79
C GLN A 25 5.86 -18.45 5.78
N PRO A 26 5.23 -17.28 5.60
CA PRO A 26 5.70 -16.08 6.26
C PRO A 26 5.19 -16.12 7.70
N SER A 27 6.07 -16.43 8.63
CA SER A 27 5.83 -16.24 10.06
C SER A 27 5.54 -14.77 10.35
N ASP A 28 4.70 -14.57 11.36
CA ASP A 28 4.04 -13.35 11.83
C ASP A 28 5.00 -12.25 12.38
N SER A 29 6.09 -11.93 11.69
CA SER A 29 7.09 -10.97 12.19
C SER A 29 7.62 -10.07 11.09
N ARG A 30 7.16 -8.80 11.07
CA ARG A 30 7.75 -7.52 10.59
C ARG A 30 8.67 -7.44 9.34
N VAL A 31 9.07 -8.55 8.70
CA VAL A 31 10.02 -8.65 7.58
C VAL A 31 9.74 -9.97 6.81
N LEU A 32 9.54 -9.90 5.50
CA LEU A 32 9.19 -11.05 4.64
C LEU A 32 10.28 -12.15 4.60
N SER A 33 9.83 -13.39 4.44
CA SER A 33 10.49 -14.68 4.75
C SER A 33 11.83 -15.02 4.06
N ALA A 34 12.32 -14.20 3.13
CA ALA A 34 13.62 -14.43 2.48
C ALA A 34 14.80 -14.05 3.41
N ILE A 35 14.62 -13.02 4.25
CA ILE A 35 15.68 -12.57 5.16
C ILE A 35 15.87 -13.57 6.29
N ALA A 36 14.81 -14.19 6.79
CA ALA A 36 14.89 -15.23 7.84
C ALA A 36 15.71 -16.47 7.45
N GLN A 37 15.95 -16.69 6.14
CA GLN A 37 16.77 -17.79 5.63
C GLN A 37 18.25 -17.42 5.45
N LEU A 38 18.61 -16.15 5.61
CA LEU A 38 19.99 -15.71 5.58
C LEU A 38 20.68 -16.00 6.92
N GLU A 39 21.99 -16.21 6.88
CA GLU A 39 22.82 -16.20 8.09
C GLU A 39 22.65 -14.86 8.82
N TYR A 40 22.64 -14.90 10.16
CA TYR A 40 22.39 -13.75 11.02
C TYR A 40 23.24 -12.51 10.66
N GLU A 41 24.50 -12.71 10.27
CA GLU A 41 25.39 -11.63 9.83
C GLU A 41 24.89 -10.94 8.54
N LYS A 42 24.38 -11.72 7.59
CA LYS A 42 23.78 -11.20 6.34
C LYS A 42 22.44 -10.54 6.61
N GLN A 43 21.65 -11.05 7.55
CA GLN A 43 20.42 -10.38 8.01
C GLN A 43 20.73 -8.99 8.59
N ASN A 44 21.74 -8.90 9.46
CA ASN A 44 22.16 -7.62 10.05
C ASN A 44 22.63 -6.63 8.98
N VAL A 45 23.36 -7.05 7.95
CA VAL A 45 23.75 -6.18 6.83
C VAL A 45 22.53 -5.68 6.05
N VAL A 46 21.57 -6.56 5.75
CA VAL A 46 20.34 -6.19 5.03
C VAL A 46 19.43 -5.28 5.87
N MET A 47 19.46 -5.41 7.19
CA MET A 47 18.57 -4.68 8.10
C MET A 47 19.20 -3.44 8.77
N LYS A 48 20.52 -3.25 8.62
CA LYS A 48 21.32 -2.27 9.39
C LYS A 48 20.77 -0.84 9.35
N ASP A 49 20.17 -0.46 8.23
CA ASP A 49 19.76 0.92 7.94
C ASP A 49 18.24 1.03 7.69
N VAL A 50 17.44 0.09 8.21
CA VAL A 50 15.97 0.19 8.11
C VAL A 50 15.48 1.27 9.07
N LYS A 51 15.02 2.39 8.50
CA LYS A 51 14.37 3.47 9.23
C LYS A 51 12.87 3.42 8.99
N THR A 52 12.12 2.95 9.99
CA THR A 52 10.66 2.83 9.92
C THR A 52 9.94 4.13 10.27
N ASP A 53 10.61 5.02 11.00
CA ASP A 53 10.13 6.34 11.44
C ASP A 53 10.59 7.48 10.52
N GLU A 54 11.33 7.17 9.45
CA GLU A 54 11.71 8.15 8.45
C GLU A 54 10.45 8.82 7.86
N HIS A 55 10.46 10.15 7.82
CA HIS A 55 9.33 11.01 7.44
C HIS A 55 8.12 11.03 8.40
N PHE A 56 8.13 10.26 9.49
CA PHE A 56 7.06 10.32 10.49
C PHE A 56 7.14 11.62 11.30
N GLU A 57 6.02 12.32 11.38
CA GLU A 57 5.87 13.53 12.19
C GLU A 57 4.50 13.46 12.88
N PHE A 58 4.47 13.89 14.13
CA PHE A 58 3.22 14.06 14.87
C PHE A 58 2.42 15.21 14.25
N VAL A 59 1.10 15.08 14.26
CA VAL A 59 0.23 16.21 13.94
C VAL A 59 0.23 17.21 15.10
N ASP A 60 -0.12 18.45 14.79
CA ASP A 60 -0.26 19.50 15.80
C ASP A 60 -1.31 19.12 16.87
N ASP A 61 -1.05 19.44 18.13
CA ASP A 61 -1.98 19.21 19.24
C ASP A 61 -3.36 19.86 18.99
N GLU A 62 -3.40 20.96 18.24
CA GLU A 62 -4.66 21.59 17.80
C GLU A 62 -5.53 20.65 16.95
N VAL A 63 -4.93 19.71 16.20
CA VAL A 63 -5.65 18.68 15.43
C VAL A 63 -6.36 17.72 16.38
N VAL A 64 -5.67 17.27 17.43
CA VAL A 64 -6.26 16.41 18.47
C VAL A 64 -7.42 17.14 19.16
N MET A 65 -7.21 18.42 19.48
CA MET A 65 -8.24 19.27 20.09
C MET A 65 -9.43 19.50 19.14
N ALA A 66 -9.21 19.62 17.84
CA ALA A 66 -10.28 19.71 16.85
C ALA A 66 -11.09 18.41 16.76
N CYS A 67 -10.43 17.25 16.74
CA CYS A 67 -11.10 15.94 16.77
C CYS A 67 -11.99 15.80 18.01
N ARG A 68 -11.46 16.17 19.18
CA ARG A 68 -12.22 16.17 20.45
C ARG A 68 -13.40 17.14 20.44
N LYS A 69 -13.24 18.32 19.84
CA LYS A 69 -14.36 19.27 19.66
C LYS A 69 -15.45 18.62 18.82
N MET A 70 -15.10 18.02 17.67
CA MET A 70 -16.07 17.35 16.79
C MET A 70 -16.76 16.16 17.47
N GLN A 71 -16.03 15.33 18.21
CA GLN A 71 -16.60 14.25 19.02
C GLN A 71 -17.66 14.78 20.00
N ASN A 72 -17.35 15.84 20.75
CA ASN A 72 -18.28 16.44 21.72
C ASN A 72 -19.52 17.08 21.06
N LEU A 73 -19.47 17.43 19.78
CA LEU A 73 -20.63 17.94 19.07
C LEU A 73 -21.65 16.83 18.85
N SER A 74 -21.18 15.64 18.49
CA SER A 74 -22.02 14.50 18.10
C SER A 74 -22.53 13.64 19.27
N THR A 75 -22.13 13.92 20.51
CA THR A 75 -22.74 13.31 21.71
C THR A 75 -24.01 14.04 22.19
N ARG A 76 -24.47 15.04 21.43
CA ARG A 76 -25.71 15.77 21.66
C ARG A 76 -26.70 15.31 20.60
N ASP A 77 -28.00 15.26 20.91
CA ASP A 77 -29.06 15.01 19.91
C ASP A 77 -29.07 16.16 18.88
N ILE A 78 -28.18 16.10 17.89
CA ILE A 78 -28.00 17.10 16.85
C ILE A 78 -28.35 16.50 15.49
N THR A 79 -28.93 17.32 14.62
CA THR A 79 -29.20 16.92 13.23
C THR A 79 -27.90 16.89 12.42
N GLN A 80 -27.93 16.22 11.26
CA GLN A 80 -26.80 16.23 10.33
C GLN A 80 -26.43 17.66 9.90
N ASP A 81 -27.41 18.47 9.50
CA ASP A 81 -27.19 19.87 9.07
C ASP A 81 -26.51 20.69 10.18
N GLU A 82 -26.97 20.54 11.44
CA GLU A 82 -26.34 21.23 12.57
C GLU A 82 -24.90 20.75 12.84
N ALA A 83 -24.62 19.47 12.62
CA ALA A 83 -23.28 18.93 12.76
C ALA A 83 -22.36 19.48 11.64
N GLU A 84 -22.83 19.53 10.40
CA GLU A 84 -22.10 20.08 9.26
C GLU A 84 -21.76 21.56 9.47
N ASP A 85 -22.72 22.38 9.91
CA ASP A 85 -22.51 23.80 10.19
C ASP A 85 -21.43 24.03 11.26
N LYS A 86 -21.48 23.26 12.35
CA LYS A 86 -20.50 23.37 13.44
C LYS A 86 -19.11 22.88 13.01
N ILE A 87 -19.04 21.83 12.19
CA ILE A 87 -17.76 21.36 11.60
C ILE A 87 -17.21 22.42 10.64
N ALA A 88 -18.06 23.05 9.84
CA ALA A 88 -17.69 24.14 8.94
C ALA A 88 -17.13 25.35 9.72
N GLU A 89 -17.72 25.68 10.88
CA GLU A 89 -17.21 26.72 11.77
C GLU A 89 -15.79 26.41 12.27
N ILE A 90 -15.52 25.15 12.68
CA ILE A 90 -14.17 24.71 13.07
C ILE A 90 -13.20 24.88 11.90
N LYS A 91 -13.60 24.48 10.69
CA LYS A 91 -12.80 24.58 9.46
C LYS A 91 -12.48 26.03 9.08
N LEU A 92 -13.41 26.96 9.26
CA LEU A 92 -13.24 28.39 8.94
C LEU A 92 -12.32 29.10 9.93
N LYS A 93 -12.31 28.68 11.20
CA LYS A 93 -11.54 29.31 12.27
C LYS A 93 -10.06 28.91 12.31
N THR A 94 -9.62 27.96 11.48
CA THR A 94 -8.26 27.44 11.51
C THR A 94 -7.47 27.74 10.23
N ALA A 95 -6.18 28.06 10.40
CA ALA A 95 -5.21 28.10 9.32
C ALA A 95 -4.58 26.71 9.05
N ILE A 96 -4.66 25.78 10.02
CA ILE A 96 -3.96 24.49 9.99
C ILE A 96 -4.58 23.58 8.92
N SER A 97 -3.75 23.17 7.95
CA SER A 97 -4.17 22.30 6.84
C SER A 97 -4.74 20.97 7.34
N ASP A 98 -4.16 20.39 8.38
CA ASP A 98 -4.57 19.08 8.88
C ASP A 98 -5.94 19.14 9.56
N ILE A 99 -6.26 20.22 10.27
CA ILE A 99 -7.62 20.45 10.79
C ILE A 99 -8.62 20.54 9.62
N LYS A 100 -8.27 21.22 8.52
CA LYS A 100 -9.11 21.27 7.31
C LYS A 100 -9.29 19.88 6.67
N THR A 101 -8.28 19.03 6.74
CA THR A 101 -8.35 17.64 6.27
C THR A 101 -9.24 16.79 7.18
N VAL A 102 -9.06 16.86 8.50
CA VAL A 102 -9.88 16.13 9.46
C VAL A 102 -11.35 16.55 9.35
N THR A 103 -11.64 17.85 9.35
CA THR A 103 -13.03 18.34 9.20
C THR A 103 -13.70 17.80 7.94
N LYS A 104 -12.99 17.77 6.80
CA LYS A 104 -13.50 17.18 5.56
C LYS A 104 -13.75 15.67 5.69
N ILE A 105 -12.81 14.92 6.29
CA ILE A 105 -12.99 13.49 6.56
C ILE A 105 -14.23 13.25 7.43
N VAL A 106 -14.41 14.04 8.49
CA VAL A 106 -15.57 13.90 9.39
C VAL A 106 -16.87 14.23 8.66
N THR A 107 -16.91 15.31 7.87
CA THR A 107 -18.08 15.65 7.04
C THR A 107 -18.42 14.52 6.07
N ASP A 108 -17.43 13.98 5.35
CA ASP A 108 -17.64 12.89 4.39
C ASP A 108 -18.15 11.60 5.08
N MET A 109 -17.79 11.37 6.34
CA MET A 109 -18.23 10.21 7.14
C MET A 109 -19.48 10.47 7.99
N LEU A 110 -19.97 11.71 8.05
CA LEU A 110 -21.01 12.13 8.99
C LEU A 110 -22.32 11.32 8.88
N PRO A 111 -22.82 10.97 7.66
CA PRO A 111 -24.00 10.12 7.53
C PRO A 111 -23.80 8.74 8.19
N HIS A 112 -22.60 8.18 8.10
CA HIS A 112 -22.25 6.90 8.72
C HIS A 112 -22.13 7.01 10.24
N LEU A 113 -21.56 8.12 10.74
CA LEU A 113 -21.33 8.34 12.17
C LEU A 113 -22.62 8.64 12.95
N LEU A 114 -23.56 9.40 12.38
CA LEU A 114 -24.78 9.83 13.06
C LEU A 114 -25.91 8.81 12.96
N TYR A 115 -26.13 8.26 11.78
CA TYR A 115 -27.31 7.41 11.55
C TYR A 115 -27.04 5.95 11.85
N ASN A 116 -25.80 5.61 12.27
CA ASN A 116 -25.30 4.26 12.54
C ASN A 116 -25.97 3.23 11.61
N SER A 117 -26.04 3.61 10.31
CA SER A 117 -27.15 3.13 9.52
C SER A 117 -26.96 1.64 9.32
N GLN A 118 -28.00 0.90 9.70
CA GLN A 118 -28.28 -0.46 9.27
C GLN A 118 -28.45 -0.56 7.73
N SER A 119 -27.84 0.33 6.94
CA SER A 119 -28.09 0.48 5.50
C SER A 119 -26.86 0.26 4.63
N LEU A 120 -25.79 -0.35 5.15
CA LEU A 120 -25.01 -1.22 4.28
C LEU A 120 -25.83 -2.50 4.18
N ASN A 121 -26.77 -2.48 3.22
CA ASN A 121 -27.63 -3.60 2.89
C ASN A 121 -26.80 -4.89 3.02
N HIS A 122 -27.32 -5.93 3.65
CA HIS A 122 -26.69 -7.26 3.72
C HIS A 122 -26.34 -7.88 2.32
N ARG A 123 -26.55 -7.14 1.23
CA ARG A 123 -26.12 -7.45 -0.13
C ARG A 123 -24.73 -6.89 -0.49
N GLU A 124 -24.24 -5.84 0.16
CA GLU A 124 -22.93 -5.27 -0.11
C GLU A 124 -21.85 -6.01 0.70
N GLY A 125 -20.80 -6.48 0.03
CA GLY A 125 -19.76 -7.30 0.66
C GLY A 125 -18.80 -6.47 1.52
N GLU A 126 -18.29 -7.04 2.62
CA GLU A 126 -17.33 -6.44 3.55
C GLU A 126 -16.17 -5.67 2.86
N ALA A 127 -15.62 -6.21 1.76
CA ALA A 127 -14.55 -5.57 1.00
C ALA A 127 -14.97 -4.22 0.39
N TYR A 128 -16.21 -4.10 -0.10
CA TYR A 128 -16.74 -2.85 -0.63
C TYR A 128 -16.79 -1.77 0.45
N LEU A 129 -17.22 -2.14 1.66
CA LEU A 129 -17.29 -1.22 2.81
C LEU A 129 -15.92 -0.68 3.20
N ILE A 130 -14.92 -1.57 3.19
CA ILE A 130 -13.53 -1.20 3.46
C ILE A 130 -13.03 -0.23 2.37
N ILE A 131 -13.35 -0.51 1.10
CA ILE A 131 -12.98 0.36 -0.03
C ILE A 131 -13.61 1.75 0.11
N GLU A 132 -14.92 1.84 0.38
CA GLU A 132 -15.60 3.14 0.54
C GLU A 132 -15.00 3.95 1.70
N LEU A 133 -14.67 3.29 2.80
CA LEU A 133 -14.01 3.94 3.93
C LEU A 133 -12.59 4.41 3.56
N LEU A 134 -11.79 3.57 2.90
CA LEU A 134 -10.44 3.93 2.44
C LEU A 134 -10.46 5.08 1.42
N LYS A 135 -11.47 5.16 0.55
CA LYS A 135 -11.63 6.27 -0.42
C LYS A 135 -11.67 7.62 0.29
N VAL A 136 -12.38 7.75 1.41
CA VAL A 136 -12.44 9.00 2.19
C VAL A 136 -11.04 9.41 2.65
N PHE A 137 -10.29 8.48 3.24
CA PHE A 137 -8.94 8.76 3.73
C PHE A 137 -7.94 9.06 2.60
N PHE A 138 -7.91 8.25 1.54
CA PHE A 138 -6.94 8.47 0.46
C PHE A 138 -7.24 9.74 -0.33
N THR A 139 -8.51 10.07 -0.55
CA THR A 139 -8.89 11.31 -1.22
C THR A 139 -8.42 12.52 -0.42
N ASN A 140 -8.68 12.54 0.88
CA ASN A 140 -8.44 13.72 1.72
C ASN A 140 -7.00 13.84 2.23
N CYS A 141 -6.30 12.72 2.46
CA CYS A 141 -4.93 12.72 2.97
C CYS A 141 -3.86 12.64 1.87
N LEU A 142 -4.14 11.94 0.77
CA LEU A 142 -3.15 11.65 -0.28
C LEU A 142 -3.47 12.40 -1.58
N VAL A 143 -4.53 12.01 -2.29
CA VAL A 143 -4.83 12.47 -3.66
C VAL A 143 -4.98 14.00 -3.72
N SER A 144 -5.81 14.59 -2.87
CA SER A 144 -6.06 16.05 -2.88
C SER A 144 -4.83 16.89 -2.52
N LYS A 145 -3.75 16.27 -2.04
CA LYS A 145 -2.53 16.93 -1.59
C LYS A 145 -1.33 16.66 -2.50
N LEU A 146 -1.48 15.84 -3.54
CA LEU A 146 -0.42 15.45 -4.47
C LEU A 146 -0.78 15.89 -5.89
N ILE A 147 -0.12 16.95 -6.37
CA ILE A 147 -0.36 17.51 -7.70
C ILE A 147 0.10 16.52 -8.78
N GLY A 148 -0.72 16.35 -9.84
CA GLY A 148 -0.40 15.48 -10.98
C GLY A 148 -0.62 13.99 -10.73
N MET A 149 -1.04 13.61 -9.51
CA MET A 149 -1.32 12.23 -9.15
C MET A 149 -2.65 11.76 -9.74
N LYS A 150 -2.62 10.61 -10.41
CA LYS A 150 -3.80 9.87 -10.85
C LYS A 150 -3.99 8.67 -9.95
N TYR A 151 -5.21 8.13 -9.92
CA TYR A 151 -5.52 6.94 -9.17
C TYR A 151 -6.64 6.16 -9.86
N ASP A 152 -6.70 4.86 -9.58
CA ASP A 152 -7.75 4.00 -10.10
C ASP A 152 -8.08 2.89 -9.10
N TRP A 153 -9.33 2.41 -9.14
CA TRP A 153 -9.86 1.35 -8.30
C TRP A 153 -10.33 0.18 -9.16
N LEU A 154 -9.84 -1.03 -8.88
CA LEU A 154 -10.28 -2.31 -9.43
C LEU A 154 -10.13 -2.50 -10.96
N THR A 155 -9.88 -1.43 -11.74
CA THR A 155 -9.79 -1.48 -13.21
C THR A 155 -8.38 -1.30 -13.75
N TYR A 156 -7.40 -1.02 -12.90
CA TYR A 156 -6.05 -0.73 -13.34
C TYR A 156 -5.28 -1.98 -13.75
N HIS A 157 -4.73 -1.99 -14.96
CA HIS A 157 -3.84 -3.04 -15.44
C HIS A 157 -2.38 -2.65 -15.22
N LEU A 158 -1.77 -3.21 -14.17
CA LEU A 158 -0.34 -3.04 -13.94
C LEU A 158 0.46 -3.85 -14.96
N LEU A 159 1.23 -3.12 -15.78
CA LEU A 159 2.12 -3.68 -16.79
C LEU A 159 3.58 -3.43 -16.42
N PRO A 160 4.49 -4.39 -16.62
CA PRO A 160 5.92 -4.18 -16.50
C PRO A 160 6.46 -3.13 -17.48
N HIS A 161 7.67 -2.63 -17.20
CA HIS A 161 8.38 -1.76 -18.15
C HIS A 161 8.56 -2.50 -19.50
N PRO A 162 8.44 -1.84 -20.67
CA PRO A 162 8.54 -2.49 -21.98
C PRO A 162 9.84 -3.29 -22.20
N ASN A 163 10.93 -2.83 -21.61
CA ASN A 163 12.24 -3.49 -21.69
C ASN A 163 12.42 -4.64 -20.68
N HIS A 164 11.44 -4.90 -19.81
CA HIS A 164 11.51 -5.97 -18.83
C HIS A 164 10.93 -7.26 -19.44
N PRO A 165 11.59 -8.43 -19.30
CA PRO A 165 11.20 -9.68 -19.97
C PRO A 165 9.89 -10.32 -19.45
N MET A 166 9.21 -9.68 -18.50
CA MET A 166 8.02 -10.22 -17.84
C MET A 166 6.77 -9.64 -18.50
N ASN A 167 5.89 -10.50 -19.00
CA ASN A 167 4.61 -10.12 -19.63
C ASN A 167 3.39 -10.39 -18.73
N GLN A 168 3.57 -10.31 -17.41
CA GLN A 168 2.47 -10.56 -16.48
C GLN A 168 1.73 -9.27 -16.17
N THR A 169 0.42 -9.26 -16.45
CA THR A 169 -0.49 -8.22 -15.98
C THR A 169 -0.97 -8.55 -14.57
N VAL A 170 -0.94 -7.56 -13.69
CA VAL A 170 -1.50 -7.65 -12.32
C VAL A 170 -2.62 -6.62 -12.15
N LEU A 171 -3.62 -6.97 -11.34
CA LEU A 171 -4.78 -6.13 -11.04
C LEU A 171 -4.77 -5.82 -9.54
N PRO A 172 -4.23 -4.64 -9.13
CA PRO A 172 -4.36 -4.15 -7.77
C PRO A 172 -5.79 -3.64 -7.51
N ASP A 173 -6.25 -3.71 -6.26
CA ASP A 173 -7.57 -3.16 -5.91
C ASP A 173 -7.59 -1.62 -5.96
N PHE A 174 -6.45 -1.00 -5.64
CA PHE A 174 -6.22 0.43 -5.82
C PHE A 174 -4.77 0.73 -6.13
N VAL A 175 -4.56 1.73 -6.99
CA VAL A 175 -3.24 2.25 -7.34
C VAL A 175 -3.25 3.77 -7.39
N MET A 176 -2.13 4.39 -6.99
CA MET A 176 -1.83 5.78 -7.31
C MET A 176 -0.58 5.83 -8.18
N PHE A 177 -0.62 6.64 -9.24
CA PHE A 177 0.44 6.72 -10.24
C PHE A 177 0.54 8.12 -10.86
N VAL A 178 1.69 8.38 -11.46
CA VAL A 178 1.94 9.58 -12.27
C VAL A 178 2.26 9.17 -13.70
N GLU A 179 1.94 10.07 -14.64
CA GLU A 179 2.17 9.86 -16.07
C GLU A 179 2.93 11.07 -16.64
N PRO A 180 4.19 11.27 -16.23
CA PRO A 180 5.02 12.36 -16.75
C PRO A 180 5.45 12.10 -18.21
N LEU A 181 5.40 10.85 -18.66
CA LEU A 181 5.73 10.41 -20.01
C LEU A 181 4.51 9.72 -20.62
N SER A 182 4.13 10.07 -21.85
CA SER A 182 2.92 9.56 -22.52
C SER A 182 2.87 8.04 -22.73
N ALA A 183 3.99 7.34 -22.54
CA ALA A 183 4.12 5.90 -22.77
C ALA A 183 4.26 5.07 -21.48
N ILE A 184 4.56 5.70 -20.33
CA ILE A 184 4.90 4.97 -19.10
C ILE A 184 4.19 5.61 -17.92
N MET A 185 3.34 4.81 -17.27
CA MET A 185 2.77 5.11 -15.97
C MET A 185 3.71 4.62 -14.88
N PHE A 186 4.03 5.49 -13.92
CA PHE A 186 4.85 5.18 -12.76
C PHE A 186 3.97 5.08 -11.53
N GLU A 187 3.73 3.85 -11.07
CA GLU A 187 2.94 3.56 -9.88
C GLU A 187 3.75 3.79 -8.60
N LEU A 188 3.12 4.39 -7.59
CA LEU A 188 3.78 4.84 -6.36
C LEU A 188 3.08 4.37 -5.08
N LEU A 189 1.80 4.04 -5.16
CA LEU A 189 1.04 3.43 -4.07
C LEU A 189 0.17 2.28 -4.57
N PHE A 190 0.18 1.17 -3.83
CA PHE A 190 -0.72 0.03 -4.03
C PHE A 190 -1.56 -0.25 -2.79
N VAL A 191 -2.78 -0.75 -2.97
CA VAL A 191 -3.60 -1.27 -1.87
C VAL A 191 -4.34 -2.49 -2.35
N GLU A 192 -4.28 -3.56 -1.54
CA GLU A 192 -5.03 -4.80 -1.71
C GLU A 192 -5.98 -4.95 -0.52
N VAL A 193 -7.27 -5.13 -0.80
CA VAL A 193 -8.33 -5.24 0.21
C VAL A 193 -8.78 -6.69 0.33
N LYS A 194 -8.77 -7.21 1.56
CA LYS A 194 -9.20 -8.59 1.85
C LYS A 194 -10.25 -8.64 2.93
N ARG A 195 -11.21 -9.54 2.77
CA ARG A 195 -12.22 -9.87 3.78
C ARG A 195 -11.60 -10.68 4.91
N ARG A 196 -12.14 -10.55 6.11
CA ARG A 196 -11.67 -11.32 7.26
C ARG A 196 -11.98 -12.81 7.05
N GLY A 197 -10.97 -13.67 7.19
CA GLY A 197 -11.13 -15.13 7.16
C GLY A 197 -11.03 -15.81 5.79
N ASN A 198 -10.93 -15.08 4.69
CA ASN A 198 -10.66 -15.68 3.38
C ASN A 198 -9.15 -15.88 3.17
N LYS A 199 -8.65 -17.08 3.49
CA LYS A 199 -7.26 -17.51 3.20
C LYS A 199 -7.14 -18.46 1.99
N SER A 200 -8.19 -18.64 1.19
CA SER A 200 -8.15 -19.63 0.11
C SER A 200 -9.08 -19.30 -1.05
N ASN A 201 -8.58 -18.53 -2.01
CA ASN A 201 -8.82 -18.89 -3.40
C ASN A 201 -7.67 -19.82 -3.77
N GLY A 202 -7.91 -20.91 -4.50
CA GLY A 202 -6.95 -21.99 -4.78
C GLY A 202 -5.62 -21.62 -5.48
N ASN A 203 -5.25 -20.34 -5.51
CA ASN A 203 -3.89 -19.88 -5.79
C ASN A 203 -3.00 -20.14 -4.58
N SER A 204 -1.87 -20.79 -4.81
CA SER A 204 -0.90 -21.15 -3.77
C SER A 204 -0.01 -19.98 -3.32
N GLU A 205 -0.31 -18.76 -3.78
CA GLU A 205 0.47 -17.54 -3.53
C GLU A 205 -0.18 -16.68 -2.44
N SER A 206 0.62 -16.23 -1.47
CA SER A 206 0.19 -15.33 -0.39
C SER A 206 -0.10 -13.93 -0.93
N ASP A 207 -1.08 -13.23 -0.36
CA ASP A 207 -1.40 -11.84 -0.74
C ASP A 207 -0.20 -10.90 -0.57
N LEU A 208 0.66 -11.11 0.43
CA LEU A 208 1.91 -10.35 0.58
C LEU A 208 2.89 -10.59 -0.57
N VAL A 209 2.89 -11.80 -1.14
CA VAL A 209 3.72 -12.12 -2.31
C VAL A 209 3.14 -11.45 -3.56
N LYS A 210 1.81 -11.46 -3.74
CA LYS A 210 1.15 -10.70 -4.82
C LYS A 210 1.50 -9.22 -4.73
N LEU A 211 1.31 -8.61 -3.55
CA LEU A 211 1.63 -7.21 -3.29
C LEU A 211 3.11 -6.90 -3.53
N GLY A 212 4.00 -7.81 -3.13
CA GLY A 212 5.43 -7.68 -3.41
C GLY A 212 5.77 -7.67 -4.89
N LYS A 213 5.08 -8.46 -5.71
CA LYS A 213 5.25 -8.43 -7.17
C LYS A 213 4.76 -7.12 -7.78
N GLU A 214 3.63 -6.60 -7.30
CA GLU A 214 3.08 -5.31 -7.75
C GLU A 214 4.08 -4.17 -7.45
N MET A 215 4.57 -4.11 -6.21
CA MET A 215 5.58 -3.13 -5.80
C MET A 215 6.89 -3.30 -6.58
N GLN A 216 7.34 -4.54 -6.80
CA GLN A 216 8.55 -4.83 -7.57
C GLN A 216 8.44 -4.33 -9.00
N ILE A 217 7.29 -4.53 -9.66
CA ILE A 217 7.07 -4.05 -11.04
C ILE A 217 7.20 -2.52 -11.08
N ALA A 218 6.56 -1.82 -10.15
CA ALA A 218 6.64 -0.37 -10.06
C ALA A 218 8.06 0.14 -9.78
N LEU A 219 8.75 -0.49 -8.81
CA LEU A 219 10.13 -0.14 -8.47
C LEU A 219 11.07 -0.34 -9.66
N ASN A 220 10.85 -1.41 -10.45
CA ASN A 220 11.61 -1.67 -11.66
C ASN A 220 11.44 -0.55 -12.69
N LYS A 221 10.23 -0.03 -12.89
CA LYS A 221 10.02 1.10 -13.81
C LYS A 221 10.82 2.33 -13.40
N LEU A 222 10.82 2.67 -12.11
CA LEU A 222 11.62 3.77 -11.58
C LEU A 222 13.13 3.54 -11.83
N MET A 223 13.60 2.31 -11.64
CA MET A 223 15.00 1.96 -11.92
C MET A 223 15.36 2.03 -13.40
N PHE A 224 14.48 1.57 -14.30
CA PHE A 224 14.68 1.72 -15.75
C PHE A 224 14.69 3.19 -16.19
N GLN A 225 13.98 4.04 -15.46
CA GLN A 225 13.99 5.48 -15.70
C GLN A 225 15.24 6.18 -15.13
N GLY A 226 16.07 5.50 -14.34
CA GLY A 226 17.28 6.06 -13.73
C GLY A 226 17.04 6.77 -12.39
N VAL A 227 15.93 6.49 -11.70
CA VAL A 227 15.64 7.07 -10.38
C VAL A 227 16.60 6.47 -9.34
N VAL A 228 17.36 7.32 -8.66
CA VAL A 228 18.32 6.93 -7.62
C VAL A 228 17.59 6.64 -6.30
N ASP A 229 17.90 5.49 -5.68
CA ASP A 229 17.29 5.00 -4.45
C ASP A 229 15.74 5.11 -4.47
N PRO A 230 15.07 4.44 -5.42
CA PRO A 230 13.63 4.53 -5.55
C PRO A 230 12.93 3.84 -4.38
N GLU A 231 11.78 4.38 -3.99
CA GLU A 231 10.89 3.78 -2.99
C GLU A 231 9.46 3.76 -3.54
N VAL A 232 8.77 2.63 -3.33
CA VAL A 232 7.35 2.46 -3.67
C VAL A 232 6.60 2.02 -2.41
N VAL A 233 5.35 2.46 -2.26
CA VAL A 233 4.54 2.14 -1.08
C VAL A 233 3.40 1.19 -1.45
N ALA A 234 3.03 0.31 -0.54
CA ALA A 234 1.79 -0.44 -0.59
C ALA A 234 1.19 -0.44 0.81
N TYR A 235 0.00 0.13 1.00
CA TYR A 235 -0.65 0.36 2.31
C TYR A 235 0.24 0.14 3.56
N LEU A 236 0.98 1.17 3.98
CA LEU A 236 1.88 1.16 5.17
C LEU A 236 3.03 0.13 5.14
N LEU A 237 3.31 -0.43 3.97
CA LEU A 237 4.55 -1.11 3.63
C LEU A 237 5.30 -0.25 2.64
N LYS A 238 6.61 -0.14 2.76
CA LYS A 238 7.48 0.43 1.72
C LYS A 238 8.37 -0.64 1.13
N MET A 239 8.69 -0.51 -0.16
CA MET A 239 9.67 -1.34 -0.84
C MET A 239 10.81 -0.46 -1.34
N ASP A 240 12.02 -0.88 -1.00
CA ASP A 240 13.26 -0.33 -1.54
C ASP A 240 14.15 -1.43 -2.12
N LEU A 241 15.22 -1.01 -2.80
CA LEU A 241 16.27 -1.89 -3.30
C LEU A 241 17.57 -1.61 -2.53
N ARG A 242 18.28 -2.65 -2.09
CA ARG A 242 19.63 -2.52 -1.50
C ARG A 242 20.70 -3.25 -2.28
N PHE A 243 21.95 -2.94 -1.91
CA PHE A 243 23.19 -3.51 -2.45
C PHE A 243 23.01 -4.98 -2.83
N ASN A 244 23.28 -5.30 -4.10
CA ASN A 244 23.09 -6.59 -4.80
C ASN A 244 21.69 -6.87 -5.40
N GLY A 245 20.83 -5.86 -5.54
CA GLY A 245 19.52 -6.01 -6.19
C GLY A 245 18.54 -6.79 -5.32
N GLN A 246 18.62 -6.63 -4.00
CA GLN A 246 17.70 -7.24 -3.05
C GLN A 246 16.56 -6.28 -2.75
N TYR A 247 15.34 -6.68 -3.07
CA TYR A 247 14.12 -5.95 -2.72
C TYR A 247 13.81 -6.20 -1.26
N ARG A 248 13.61 -5.12 -0.48
CA ARG A 248 13.16 -5.21 0.91
C ARG A 248 11.79 -4.61 1.00
N MET A 249 10.83 -5.35 1.54
CA MET A 249 9.53 -4.81 1.91
C MET A 249 9.48 -4.67 3.43
N ILE A 250 9.18 -3.46 3.88
CA ILE A 250 9.30 -3.02 5.27
C ILE A 250 7.94 -2.48 5.71
N GLU A 251 7.40 -3.00 6.82
CA GLU A 251 6.23 -2.41 7.48
C GLU A 251 6.65 -1.10 8.16
N ILE A 252 6.19 0.04 7.61
CA ILE A 252 6.45 1.36 8.19
C ILE A 252 5.43 1.70 9.27
N SER A 253 4.21 1.15 9.18
CA SER A 253 3.18 1.41 10.17
C SER A 253 2.04 0.41 10.12
N LYS A 254 1.16 0.51 11.11
CA LYS A 254 -0.11 -0.20 11.19
C LYS A 254 -1.13 0.63 11.94
N PHE A 255 -2.35 0.67 11.45
CA PHE A 255 -3.48 1.21 12.21
C PHE A 255 -4.77 0.49 11.89
N TYR A 256 -5.72 0.61 12.82
CA TYR A 256 -7.06 0.09 12.67
C TYR A 256 -7.98 1.21 12.22
N ILE A 257 -8.71 0.96 11.13
CA ILE A 257 -9.80 1.84 10.72
C ILE A 257 -11.10 1.21 11.21
N SER A 258 -11.63 1.76 12.28
CA SER A 258 -12.98 1.46 12.77
C SER A 258 -13.61 2.81 13.02
N MET A 259 -14.30 3.38 12.02
CA MET A 259 -15.06 4.62 12.17
C MET A 259 -16.53 4.23 12.30
N LYS A 260 -16.88 3.62 13.44
CA LYS A 260 -18.23 3.10 13.71
C LYS A 260 -19.04 4.07 14.56
N SER A 261 -18.34 4.92 15.29
CA SER A 261 -18.93 5.84 16.24
C SER A 261 -18.15 7.15 16.24
N VAL A 262 -18.78 8.17 16.79
CA VAL A 262 -18.18 9.49 16.96
C VAL A 262 -16.96 9.45 17.91
N ASP A 263 -16.86 8.44 18.76
CA ASP A 263 -15.70 8.25 19.63
C ASP A 263 -14.44 7.85 18.85
N ASP A 264 -14.62 7.22 17.69
CA ASP A 264 -13.52 6.84 16.82
C ASP A 264 -12.83 8.05 16.17
N LEU A 265 -13.42 9.26 16.25
CA LEU A 265 -12.77 10.48 15.78
C LEU A 265 -11.42 10.74 16.45
N MET A 266 -11.21 10.21 17.66
CA MET A 266 -9.94 10.34 18.38
C MET A 266 -8.79 9.52 17.76
N VAL A 267 -9.06 8.57 16.86
CA VAL A 267 -7.98 7.87 16.13
C VAL A 267 -7.53 8.61 14.88
N LEU A 268 -8.28 9.62 14.41
CA LEU A 268 -7.96 10.37 13.20
C LEU A 268 -6.56 10.98 13.22
N PRO A 269 -6.09 11.65 14.30
CA PRO A 269 -4.73 12.17 14.37
C PRO A 269 -3.67 11.12 13.98
N SER A 270 -3.74 9.93 14.57
CA SER A 270 -2.79 8.85 14.27
C SER A 270 -2.89 8.33 12.83
N ILE A 271 -4.10 8.30 12.27
CA ILE A 271 -4.30 7.95 10.85
C ILE A 271 -3.65 9.01 9.95
N LEU A 272 -3.82 10.29 10.27
CA LEU A 272 -3.22 11.40 9.52
C LEU A 272 -1.70 11.33 9.54
N GLU A 273 -1.08 11.14 10.71
CA GLU A 273 0.38 11.00 10.85
C GLU A 273 0.95 9.90 9.95
N LYS A 274 0.30 8.73 9.96
CA LYS A 274 0.73 7.55 9.20
C LYS A 274 0.55 7.74 7.70
N LEU A 275 -0.56 8.36 7.27
CA LEU A 275 -0.78 8.68 5.87
C LEU A 275 0.10 9.86 5.40
N ALA A 276 0.46 10.79 6.28
CA ALA A 276 1.42 11.85 6.00
C ALA A 276 2.83 11.29 5.77
N GLN A 277 3.23 10.26 6.53
CA GLN A 277 4.48 9.53 6.27
C GLN A 277 4.47 8.89 4.88
N VAL A 278 3.39 8.17 4.51
CA VAL A 278 3.22 7.59 3.17
C VAL A 278 3.30 8.67 2.09
N LYS A 279 2.60 9.79 2.29
CA LYS A 279 2.61 10.93 1.38
C LYS A 279 4.02 11.46 1.15
N LYS A 280 4.83 11.63 2.20
CA LYS A 280 6.21 12.14 2.08
C LYS A 280 7.11 11.19 1.30
N ILE A 281 6.99 9.88 1.50
CA ILE A 281 7.70 8.88 0.69
C ILE A 281 7.33 9.05 -0.79
N ILE A 282 6.03 9.11 -1.09
CA ILE A 282 5.54 9.31 -2.47
C ILE A 282 6.08 10.62 -3.06
N GLN A 283 6.05 11.73 -2.32
CA GLN A 283 6.57 13.02 -2.78
C GLN A 283 8.07 12.99 -3.05
N SER A 284 8.84 12.33 -2.18
CA SER A 284 10.28 12.13 -2.36
C SER A 284 10.58 11.37 -3.64
N THR A 285 9.91 10.22 -3.86
CA THR A 285 10.06 9.43 -5.08
C THR A 285 9.60 10.20 -6.33
N MET A 286 8.47 10.92 -6.27
CA MET A 286 8.01 11.76 -7.38
C MET A 286 9.05 12.81 -7.75
N LYS A 287 9.61 13.52 -6.77
CA LYS A 287 10.63 14.54 -7.01
C LYS A 287 11.84 13.95 -7.74
N LYS A 288 12.38 12.82 -7.24
CA LYS A 288 13.49 12.10 -7.88
C LYS A 288 13.15 11.63 -9.30
N LEU A 289 11.90 11.20 -9.53
CA LEU A 289 11.43 10.82 -10.85
C LEU A 289 11.46 12.00 -11.82
N TYR A 290 10.91 13.16 -11.45
CA TYR A 290 10.96 14.34 -12.31
C TYR A 290 12.40 14.82 -12.56
N GLU A 291 13.26 14.82 -11.54
CA GLU A 291 14.70 15.11 -11.69
C GLU A 291 15.36 14.15 -12.69
N SER A 292 15.08 12.84 -12.61
CA SER A 292 15.63 11.84 -13.55
C SER A 292 15.10 11.97 -15.00
N ILE A 293 13.95 12.63 -15.18
CA ILE A 293 13.37 12.91 -16.50
C ILE A 293 14.02 14.16 -17.09
N GLU A 294 14.30 15.17 -16.27
CA GLU A 294 14.95 16.42 -16.71
C GLU A 294 16.43 16.20 -17.04
N ASP A 295 17.13 15.33 -16.29
CA ASP A 295 18.56 15.05 -16.46
C ASP A 295 18.84 13.83 -17.37
N GLU A 296 18.31 13.83 -18.60
CA GLU A 296 18.45 12.67 -19.53
C GLU A 296 19.90 12.26 -19.84
N GLU A 297 20.86 13.19 -19.77
CA GLU A 297 22.28 12.95 -20.04
C GLU A 297 23.00 12.14 -18.93
N LYS A 298 22.38 11.96 -17.76
CA LYS A 298 22.94 11.24 -16.59
C LYS A 298 22.05 10.11 -16.09
N LYS A 299 21.31 9.44 -16.98
CA LYS A 299 20.55 8.25 -16.58
C LYS A 299 21.50 7.10 -16.26
N ASP A 300 21.70 6.85 -14.97
CA ASP A 300 22.33 5.63 -14.50
C ASP A 300 21.39 4.45 -14.78
N ASP A 301 21.86 3.47 -15.55
CA ASP A 301 21.07 2.27 -15.83
C ASP A 301 21.16 1.28 -14.65
N PHE A 302 20.08 1.23 -13.87
CA PHE A 302 19.94 0.29 -12.76
C PHE A 302 19.30 -1.05 -13.17
N SER A 303 19.04 -1.28 -14.47
CA SER A 303 18.37 -2.49 -14.98
C SER A 303 19.07 -3.79 -14.58
N GLN A 304 20.41 -3.78 -14.46
CA GLN A 304 21.21 -4.93 -14.02
C GLN A 304 20.88 -5.41 -12.60
N TYR A 305 20.31 -4.54 -11.76
CA TYR A 305 19.89 -4.88 -10.41
C TYR A 305 18.46 -5.41 -10.35
N THR A 306 17.70 -5.29 -11.45
CA THR A 306 16.35 -5.84 -11.53
C THR A 306 16.41 -7.36 -11.50
N ARG A 307 15.43 -7.97 -10.86
CA ARG A 307 15.25 -9.44 -10.86
C ARG A 307 13.92 -9.78 -11.49
N MET A 308 13.88 -10.92 -12.19
CA MET A 308 12.61 -11.50 -12.61
C MET A 308 11.83 -11.94 -11.37
N ALA A 309 10.58 -11.48 -11.23
CA ALA A 309 9.68 -12.07 -10.26
C ALA A 309 9.49 -13.56 -10.58
N CYS A 310 9.41 -14.39 -9.54
CA CYS A 310 9.05 -15.80 -9.75
C CYS A 310 7.68 -15.86 -10.43
N GLY A 311 7.56 -16.65 -11.51
CA GLY A 311 6.29 -16.87 -12.20
C GLY A 311 5.21 -17.36 -11.23
N LEU A 312 3.95 -17.09 -11.56
CA LEU A 312 2.83 -17.62 -10.77
C LEU A 312 2.97 -19.14 -10.63
N PRO A 313 2.70 -19.71 -9.45
CA PRO A 313 2.70 -21.16 -9.31
C PRO A 313 1.71 -21.76 -10.30
N VAL A 314 2.19 -22.75 -11.08
CA VAL A 314 1.38 -23.49 -12.04
C VAL A 314 0.16 -24.04 -11.31
N GLN A 315 -1.05 -23.76 -11.83
CA GLN A 315 -2.27 -24.37 -11.31
C GLN A 315 -2.15 -25.89 -11.46
N VAL A 316 -1.94 -26.58 -10.33
CA VAL A 316 -2.04 -28.03 -10.30
C VAL A 316 -3.54 -28.33 -10.39
N LYS A 317 -4.01 -28.76 -11.57
CA LYS A 317 -5.35 -29.33 -11.70
C LYS A 317 -5.44 -30.48 -10.71
N ASN A 318 -6.32 -30.35 -9.73
CA ASN A 318 -6.75 -31.49 -8.93
C ASN A 318 -7.53 -32.42 -9.86
N ASN A 319 -6.85 -33.42 -10.42
CA ASN A 319 -7.53 -34.55 -11.03
C ASN A 319 -8.25 -35.26 -9.87
N LYS A 320 -9.59 -35.18 -9.88
CA LYS A 320 -10.45 -35.99 -9.03
C LYS A 320 -10.29 -37.46 -9.36
#